data_AF-A0A416VVR7-F1
#
_entry.id   AF-A0A416VVR7-F1
#
_cell.length_a   1.000
_cell.length_b   1.000
_cell.length_c   1.000
_cell.angle_alpha   90.00
_cell.angle_beta   90.00
_cell.angle_gamma   90.00
#
_symmetry.space_group_name_H-M   'P 1'
#
loop_
_entity.id
_entity.type
_entity.pdbx_description
1 polymer ?
#
loop_
_entity_poly.entity_id
_entity_poly.type
_entity_poly.pdbx_seq_one_letter_code
_entity_poly.pdbx_strand_id
1 'polypeptide(L)'
;MGKIILIILLCFLGRSIDAQEFKVHSFRCLPNDITAWIDPVRDLNDEACALIKVVGDPDFVFSTPLGIVSRKNEVGEIWLYVPHGTVKLTIKHPRWGVLRDYRFPAALESRLTYELVIASPPEKVQEKPYPEVLKRPFRGLKNASLDCSLRPVSGGKLRGGKPAYFLLATLGLHEGEVANGLRFGIMKRHGGWLHVQSNFRFLSILGKCNKAGELSSGEPTPYYKSSVSRALNTVTAGGIHRVIGLLHVYEGIGYGEQRVVWETLEGVKLQNTDYSVKGFAGEVGVLMELRRVAVSFGVLTIQGKYWEPLLGVGINF
;
A
#
# COMPACT_ATOMS: atom_id res chain seq x y z
N MET A 1 22.29 16.15 -20.59
CA MET A 1 21.57 14.99 -20.02
C MET A 1 20.65 15.32 -18.86
N GLY A 2 20.94 16.30 -17.99
CA GLY A 2 20.08 16.65 -16.84
C GLY A 2 18.63 17.09 -17.19
N LYS A 3 18.42 17.77 -18.33
CA LYS A 3 17.07 18.16 -18.78
C LYS A 3 16.20 16.97 -19.16
N ILE A 4 16.79 15.89 -19.70
CA ILE A 4 16.05 14.69 -20.12
C ILE A 4 15.61 13.87 -18.90
N ILE A 5 16.44 13.82 -17.86
CA ILE A 5 16.13 13.15 -16.60
C ILE A 5 15.00 13.87 -15.87
N LEU A 6 15.00 15.21 -15.88
CA LEU A 6 13.91 16.01 -15.30
C LEU A 6 12.59 15.80 -16.05
N ILE A 7 12.61 15.72 -17.38
CA ILE A 7 11.40 15.45 -18.19
C ILE A 7 10.86 14.05 -17.91
N ILE A 8 11.71 13.03 -17.80
CA ILE A 8 11.28 11.67 -17.47
C ILE A 8 10.69 11.59 -16.06
N LEU A 9 11.27 12.28 -15.07
CA LEU A 9 10.76 12.36 -13.71
C LEU A 9 9.39 13.10 -13.66
N LEU A 10 9.23 14.17 -14.45
CA LEU A 10 7.98 14.92 -14.57
C LEU A 10 6.89 14.09 -15.27
N CYS A 11 7.25 13.23 -16.24
CA CYS A 11 6.31 12.32 -16.91
C CYS A 11 5.82 11.17 -16.01
N PHE A 12 6.59 10.76 -14.99
CA PHE A 12 6.15 9.75 -14.01
C PHE A 12 5.20 10.34 -12.95
N LEU A 13 5.31 11.63 -12.64
CA LEU A 13 4.38 12.34 -11.73
C LEU A 13 3.02 12.65 -12.39
N GLY A 14 2.93 12.61 -13.72
CA GLY A 14 1.73 12.92 -14.49
C GLY A 14 0.82 11.73 -14.80
N ARG A 15 1.11 10.53 -14.31
CA ARG A 15 0.16 9.42 -14.42
C ARG A 15 -0.92 9.57 -13.36
N SER A 16 -1.97 10.33 -13.71
CA SER A 16 -3.28 10.12 -13.11
C SER A 16 -3.62 8.65 -13.27
N ILE A 17 -3.56 7.90 -12.17
CA ILE A 17 -4.31 6.65 -12.08
C ILE A 17 -5.76 7.10 -12.22
N ASP A 18 -6.36 6.88 -13.38
CA ASP A 18 -7.82 6.99 -13.51
C ASP A 18 -8.39 6.01 -12.50
N ALA A 19 -8.81 6.54 -11.35
CA ALA A 19 -9.68 5.81 -10.45
C ALA A 19 -10.93 5.50 -11.27
N GLN A 20 -11.33 4.22 -11.29
CA GLN A 20 -12.60 3.83 -11.90
C GLN A 20 -13.73 4.46 -11.09
N GLU A 21 -14.18 5.63 -11.52
CA GLU A 21 -15.29 6.37 -10.94
C GLU A 21 -16.57 6.03 -11.70
N PHE A 22 -17.59 5.52 -10.99
CA PHE A 22 -18.93 5.34 -11.56
C PHE A 22 -19.71 6.67 -11.48
N LYS A 23 -20.64 6.88 -12.41
CA LYS A 23 -21.43 8.13 -12.48
C LYS A 23 -22.91 7.80 -12.68
N VAL A 24 -23.77 8.69 -12.18
CA VAL A 24 -25.21 8.62 -12.51
C VAL A 24 -25.38 9.04 -13.97
N HIS A 25 -25.96 8.16 -14.77
CA HIS A 25 -26.21 8.37 -16.19
C HIS A 25 -27.49 9.15 -16.43
N SER A 26 -28.58 8.75 -15.76
CA SER A 26 -29.88 9.42 -15.87
C SER A 26 -30.69 9.29 -14.59
N PHE A 27 -31.54 10.27 -14.36
CA PHE A 27 -32.57 10.25 -13.32
C PHE A 27 -33.85 10.87 -13.87
N ARG A 28 -34.97 10.16 -13.80
CA ARG A 28 -36.27 10.65 -14.31
C ARG A 28 -37.44 10.05 -13.54
N CYS A 29 -38.58 10.75 -13.56
CA CYS A 29 -39.84 10.20 -13.07
C CYS A 29 -40.40 9.19 -14.08
N LEU A 30 -40.99 8.10 -13.58
CA LEU A 30 -41.70 7.08 -14.36
C LEU A 30 -43.21 7.20 -14.10
N PRO A 31 -43.94 8.07 -14.83
CA PRO A 31 -45.36 8.32 -14.56
C PRO A 31 -46.25 7.10 -14.86
N ASN A 32 -45.82 6.22 -15.75
CA ASN A 32 -46.56 4.99 -16.09
C ASN A 32 -46.38 3.88 -15.04
N ASP A 33 -45.42 4.04 -14.12
CA ASP A 33 -45.12 3.05 -13.10
C ASP A 33 -45.82 3.40 -11.79
N ILE A 34 -46.97 2.77 -11.58
CA ILE A 34 -47.85 2.98 -10.43
C ILE A 34 -47.51 2.06 -9.23
N THR A 35 -46.32 1.45 -9.20
CA THR A 35 -45.93 0.50 -8.14
C THR A 35 -46.02 1.13 -6.74
N ALA A 36 -45.44 2.32 -6.55
CA ALA A 36 -45.50 3.04 -5.28
C ALA A 36 -46.91 3.54 -4.90
N TRP A 37 -47.83 3.54 -5.87
CA TRP A 37 -49.22 3.93 -5.64
C TRP A 37 -50.08 2.74 -5.21
N ILE A 38 -49.88 1.56 -5.81
CA ILE A 38 -50.65 0.34 -5.51
C ILE A 38 -50.26 -0.25 -4.15
N ASP A 39 -48.97 -0.38 -3.89
CA ASP A 39 -48.42 -0.95 -2.64
C ASP A 39 -47.51 0.08 -1.94
N PRO A 40 -48.10 1.09 -1.27
CA PRO A 40 -47.33 2.16 -0.65
C PRO A 40 -46.64 1.68 0.63
N VAL A 41 -45.31 1.71 0.63
CA VAL A 41 -44.52 1.63 1.87
C VAL A 41 -44.61 2.97 2.58
N ARG A 42 -44.88 2.97 3.89
CA ARG A 42 -45.00 4.19 4.69
C ARG A 42 -43.79 4.39 5.59
N ASP A 43 -43.45 5.65 5.84
CA ASP A 43 -42.38 6.03 6.75
C ASP A 43 -42.85 6.09 8.23
N LEU A 44 -41.99 6.57 9.12
CA LEU A 44 -42.29 6.70 10.56
C LEU A 44 -43.41 7.71 10.87
N ASN A 45 -43.77 8.58 9.92
CA ASN A 45 -44.81 9.59 10.05
C ASN A 45 -46.13 9.16 9.38
N ASP A 46 -46.24 7.89 8.97
CA ASP A 46 -47.36 7.36 8.19
C ASP A 46 -47.51 8.01 6.79
N GLU A 47 -46.49 8.70 6.28
CA GLU A 47 -46.50 9.24 4.92
C GLU A 47 -46.06 8.18 3.90
N ALA A 48 -46.69 8.14 2.73
CA ALA A 48 -46.31 7.20 1.69
C ALA A 48 -44.97 7.59 1.05
N CYS A 49 -44.05 6.63 0.97
CA CYS A 49 -42.73 6.83 0.40
C CYS A 49 -42.76 7.06 -1.12
N ALA A 50 -41.71 7.70 -1.62
CA ALA A 50 -41.34 7.64 -3.02
C ALA A 50 -40.55 6.35 -3.29
N LEU A 51 -40.66 5.81 -4.51
CA LEU A 51 -39.89 4.66 -4.95
C LEU A 51 -38.82 5.08 -5.97
N ILE A 52 -37.58 4.66 -5.74
CA ILE A 52 -36.50 4.79 -6.72
C ILE A 52 -36.12 3.40 -7.20
N LYS A 53 -36.25 3.15 -8.49
CA LYS A 53 -35.76 1.95 -9.19
C LYS A 53 -34.38 2.25 -9.75
N VAL A 54 -33.37 1.66 -9.14
CA VAL A 54 -31.97 1.84 -9.53
C VAL A 54 -31.56 0.75 -10.51
N VAL A 55 -31.20 1.14 -11.72
CA VAL A 55 -30.64 0.26 -12.75
C VAL A 55 -29.12 0.30 -12.65
N GLY A 56 -28.52 -0.79 -12.18
CA GLY A 56 -27.09 -0.88 -11.94
C GLY A 56 -26.67 -2.19 -11.29
N ASP A 57 -25.41 -2.24 -10.84
CA ASP A 57 -24.84 -3.39 -10.14
C ASP A 57 -25.55 -3.66 -8.78
N PRO A 58 -25.94 -4.91 -8.45
CA PRO A 58 -26.59 -5.22 -7.17
C PRO A 58 -25.76 -4.87 -5.93
N ASP A 59 -24.43 -4.76 -6.08
CA ASP A 59 -23.49 -4.46 -5.00
C ASP A 59 -23.49 -2.98 -4.60
N PHE A 60 -24.27 -2.12 -5.25
CA PHE A 60 -24.45 -0.75 -4.81
C PHE A 60 -25.14 -0.67 -3.43
N VAL A 61 -24.64 0.25 -2.61
CA VAL A 61 -25.14 0.56 -1.28
C VAL A 61 -25.53 2.03 -1.22
N PHE A 62 -26.69 2.32 -0.64
CA PHE A 62 -27.32 3.64 -0.69
C PHE A 62 -27.52 4.23 0.70
N SER A 63 -27.50 5.56 0.80
CA SER A 63 -27.89 6.28 2.02
C SER A 63 -28.43 7.66 1.68
N THR A 64 -29.48 8.09 2.37
CA THR A 64 -30.09 9.43 2.25
C THR A 64 -30.05 10.12 3.63
N PRO A 65 -30.09 11.46 3.70
CA PRO A 65 -30.16 12.18 4.97
C PRO A 65 -31.39 11.84 5.82
N LEU A 66 -32.53 11.55 5.15
CA LEU A 66 -33.79 11.18 5.80
C LEU A 66 -33.89 9.67 6.09
N GLY A 67 -32.87 8.88 5.71
CA GLY A 67 -32.90 7.42 5.81
C GLY A 67 -33.63 6.74 4.66
N ILE A 68 -33.38 5.43 4.52
CA ILE A 68 -34.05 4.56 3.56
C ILE A 68 -35.00 3.67 4.36
N VAL A 69 -36.28 3.70 4.01
CA VAL A 69 -37.32 2.97 4.75
C VAL A 69 -37.29 1.49 4.41
N SER A 70 -37.09 1.16 3.13
CA SER A 70 -36.97 -0.23 2.69
C SER A 70 -36.11 -0.34 1.44
N ARG A 71 -35.36 -1.44 1.34
CA ARG A 71 -34.61 -1.85 0.15
C ARG A 71 -35.09 -3.23 -0.28
N LYS A 72 -35.48 -3.37 -1.55
CA LYS A 72 -35.78 -4.66 -2.19
C LYS A 72 -34.84 -4.83 -3.39
N ASN A 73 -34.21 -6.00 -3.52
CA ASN A 73 -33.35 -6.30 -4.66
C ASN A 73 -34.15 -7.16 -5.64
N GLU A 74 -34.43 -6.63 -6.82
CA GLU A 74 -35.12 -7.31 -7.91
C GLU A 74 -34.13 -7.68 -9.03
N VAL A 75 -34.54 -8.56 -9.94
CA VAL A 75 -33.68 -8.95 -11.06
C VAL A 75 -33.51 -7.78 -12.02
N GLY A 76 -32.32 -7.16 -12.01
CA GLY A 76 -31.96 -6.03 -12.87
C GLY A 76 -32.22 -4.65 -12.27
N GLU A 77 -32.85 -4.57 -11.08
CA GLU A 77 -33.18 -3.30 -10.43
C GLU A 77 -33.03 -3.39 -8.90
N ILE A 78 -32.66 -2.29 -8.26
CA ILE A 78 -32.71 -2.13 -6.81
C ILE A 78 -33.80 -1.14 -6.46
N TRP A 79 -34.80 -1.57 -5.71
CA TRP A 79 -35.92 -0.73 -5.30
C TRP A 79 -35.65 -0.12 -3.94
N LEU A 80 -35.65 1.21 -3.89
CA LEU A 80 -35.40 1.99 -2.69
C LEU A 80 -36.65 2.81 -2.35
N TYR A 81 -37.25 2.52 -1.21
CA TYR A 81 -38.34 3.32 -0.66
C TYR A 81 -37.76 4.41 0.25
N VAL A 82 -37.98 5.66 -0.12
CA VAL A 82 -37.42 6.83 0.57
C VAL A 82 -38.54 7.78 1.00
N PRO A 83 -38.38 8.48 2.14
CA PRO A 83 -39.39 9.42 2.62
C PRO A 83 -39.66 10.55 1.60
N HIS A 84 -40.88 11.06 1.65
CA HIS A 84 -41.28 12.24 0.88
C HIS A 84 -40.33 13.43 1.18
N GLY A 85 -40.02 14.23 0.15
CA GLY A 85 -39.13 15.38 0.30
C GLY A 85 -37.64 15.04 0.28
N THR A 86 -37.25 13.79 0.02
CA THR A 86 -35.83 13.44 -0.15
C THR A 86 -35.22 14.20 -1.33
N VAL A 87 -34.09 14.89 -1.10
CA VAL A 87 -33.43 15.74 -2.13
C VAL A 87 -32.06 15.19 -2.56
N LYS A 88 -31.44 14.34 -1.73
CA LYS A 88 -30.08 13.85 -1.95
C LYS A 88 -29.95 12.35 -1.69
N LEU A 89 -29.08 11.71 -2.45
CA LEU A 89 -28.72 10.30 -2.35
C LEU A 89 -27.19 10.15 -2.35
N THR A 90 -26.67 9.33 -1.45
CA THR A 90 -25.27 8.90 -1.48
C THR A 90 -25.22 7.45 -1.95
N ILE A 91 -24.39 7.18 -2.95
CA ILE A 91 -24.23 5.87 -3.60
C ILE A 91 -22.80 5.38 -3.33
N LYS A 92 -22.66 4.13 -2.90
CA LYS A 92 -21.40 3.50 -2.52
C LYS A 92 -21.25 2.18 -3.26
N HIS A 93 -20.04 1.84 -3.69
CA HIS A 93 -19.72 0.57 -4.33
C HIS A 93 -18.39 0.03 -3.78
N PRO A 94 -18.28 -1.28 -3.45
CA PRO A 94 -17.06 -1.84 -2.86
C PRO A 94 -15.83 -1.67 -3.76
N ARG A 95 -16.00 -1.74 -5.08
CA ARG A 95 -14.88 -1.63 -6.05
C ARG A 95 -14.66 -0.23 -6.62
N TRP A 96 -15.70 0.60 -6.68
CA TRP A 96 -15.68 1.84 -7.48
C TRP A 96 -15.80 3.11 -6.63
N GLY A 97 -15.80 2.98 -5.29
CA GLY A 97 -15.78 4.11 -4.37
C GLY A 97 -17.16 4.64 -4.01
N VAL A 98 -17.26 5.95 -3.78
CA VAL A 98 -18.46 6.59 -3.22
C VAL A 98 -18.79 7.89 -3.94
N LEU A 99 -20.01 7.99 -4.45
CA LEU A 99 -20.63 9.23 -4.93
C LEU A 99 -21.48 9.83 -3.80
N ARG A 100 -20.99 10.89 -3.16
CA ARG A 100 -21.69 11.57 -2.06
C ARG A 100 -22.62 12.66 -2.57
N ASP A 101 -23.73 12.85 -1.86
CA ASP A 101 -24.62 14.00 -2.03
C ASP A 101 -25.14 14.22 -3.46
N TYR A 102 -25.41 13.14 -4.21
CA TYR A 102 -26.08 13.24 -5.51
C TYR A 102 -27.44 13.89 -5.32
N ARG A 103 -27.61 15.07 -5.90
CA ARG A 103 -28.80 15.91 -5.73
C ARG A 103 -29.79 15.66 -6.85
N PHE A 104 -31.03 15.33 -6.49
CA PHE A 104 -32.11 15.18 -7.45
C PHE A 104 -32.52 16.54 -8.04
N PRO A 105 -33.07 16.58 -9.27
CA PRO A 105 -33.54 17.82 -9.89
C PRO A 105 -34.66 18.52 -9.09
N ALA A 106 -35.51 17.72 -8.44
CA ALA A 106 -36.58 18.17 -7.56
C ALA A 106 -36.66 17.23 -6.34
N ALA A 107 -37.32 17.69 -5.27
CA ALA A 107 -37.62 16.83 -4.12
C ALA A 107 -38.56 15.69 -4.56
N LEU A 108 -38.33 14.49 -4.05
CA LEU A 108 -39.15 13.33 -4.43
C LEU A 108 -40.55 13.43 -3.83
N GLU A 109 -41.54 13.22 -4.69
CA GLU A 109 -42.95 13.30 -4.33
C GLU A 109 -43.47 11.94 -3.84
N SER A 110 -44.41 11.98 -2.90
CA SER A 110 -45.03 10.80 -2.31
C SER A 110 -45.74 9.96 -3.38
N ARG A 111 -45.66 8.63 -3.29
CA ARG A 111 -46.28 7.65 -4.21
C ARG A 111 -45.83 7.70 -5.66
N LEU A 112 -44.85 8.53 -6.02
CA LEU A 112 -44.25 8.51 -7.35
C LEU A 112 -43.08 7.53 -7.42
N THR A 113 -42.87 7.02 -8.63
CA THR A 113 -41.79 6.10 -8.98
C THR A 113 -40.78 6.80 -9.87
N TYR A 114 -39.49 6.65 -9.56
CA TYR A 114 -38.37 7.26 -10.29
C TYR A 114 -37.40 6.20 -10.78
N GLU A 115 -36.75 6.44 -11.90
CA GLU A 115 -35.66 5.63 -12.44
C GLU A 115 -34.33 6.34 -12.18
N LEU A 116 -33.34 5.60 -11.68
CA LEU A 116 -31.96 6.05 -11.53
C LEU A 116 -31.03 5.06 -12.25
N VAL A 117 -30.43 5.47 -13.36
CA VAL A 117 -29.48 4.63 -14.11
C VAL A 117 -28.06 4.99 -13.70
N ILE A 118 -27.29 4.01 -13.23
CA ILE A 118 -25.88 4.20 -12.88
C ILE A 118 -25.01 3.59 -13.98
N ALA A 119 -24.11 4.38 -14.56
CA ALA A 119 -23.13 3.89 -15.52
C ALA A 119 -21.98 3.20 -14.77
N SER A 120 -21.93 1.88 -14.87
CA SER A 120 -20.80 1.08 -14.42
C SER A 120 -19.57 1.39 -15.30
N PRO A 121 -18.37 1.61 -14.72
CA PRO A 121 -17.15 1.79 -15.49
C PRO A 121 -16.91 0.57 -16.41
N PRO A 122 -16.41 0.76 -17.65
CA PRO A 122 -16.09 -0.37 -18.51
C PRO A 122 -15.09 -1.26 -17.79
N GLU A 123 -15.49 -2.50 -17.50
CA GLU A 123 -14.60 -3.49 -16.94
C GLU A 123 -13.47 -3.68 -17.94
N LYS A 124 -12.24 -3.31 -17.55
CA LYS A 124 -11.06 -3.68 -18.35
C LYS A 124 -10.98 -5.19 -18.25
N VAL A 125 -11.57 -5.88 -19.22
CA VAL A 125 -11.44 -7.31 -19.42
C VAL A 125 -9.94 -7.55 -19.62
N GLN A 126 -9.25 -7.88 -18.54
CA GLN A 126 -7.97 -8.55 -18.66
C GLN A 126 -8.30 -9.91 -19.23
N GLU A 127 -8.24 -10.03 -20.56
CA GLU A 127 -8.21 -11.33 -21.21
C GLU A 127 -7.04 -12.09 -20.60
N LYS A 128 -7.33 -12.95 -19.62
CA LYS A 128 -6.38 -13.98 -19.23
C LYS A 128 -6.17 -14.82 -20.49
N PRO A 129 -4.94 -14.95 -21.02
CA PRO A 129 -4.71 -15.81 -22.16
C PRO A 129 -5.19 -17.21 -21.79
N TYR A 130 -6.19 -17.72 -22.50
CA TYR A 130 -6.55 -19.12 -22.37
C TYR A 130 -5.28 -19.93 -22.68
N PRO A 131 -4.91 -20.92 -21.86
CA PRO A 131 -3.76 -21.75 -22.19
C PRO A 131 -4.01 -22.39 -23.55
N GLU A 132 -3.10 -22.14 -24.48
CA GLU A 132 -3.18 -22.68 -25.83
C GLU A 132 -3.16 -24.20 -25.74
N VAL A 133 -4.32 -24.83 -26.01
CA VAL A 133 -4.47 -26.28 -25.93
C VAL A 133 -3.70 -26.90 -27.08
N LEU A 134 -2.47 -27.35 -26.78
CA LEU A 134 -1.62 -28.06 -27.72
C LEU A 134 -2.26 -29.43 -28.06
N LYS A 135 -3.04 -29.48 -29.14
CA LYS A 135 -3.59 -30.73 -29.68
C LYS A 135 -2.45 -31.57 -30.25
N ARG A 136 -1.87 -32.47 -29.44
CA ARG A 136 -0.96 -33.51 -29.95
C ARG A 136 -1.78 -34.72 -30.42
N PRO A 137 -1.56 -35.25 -31.64
CA PRO A 137 -2.20 -36.49 -32.06
C PRO A 137 -1.63 -37.64 -31.23
N PHE A 138 -2.51 -38.36 -30.53
CA PHE A 138 -2.15 -39.52 -29.74
C PHE A 138 -1.77 -40.67 -30.68
N ARG A 139 -0.47 -40.93 -30.82
CA ARG A 139 0.05 -42.10 -31.55
C ARG A 139 0.11 -43.25 -30.55
N GLY A 140 -0.68 -44.30 -30.82
CA GLY A 140 -0.89 -45.44 -29.93
C GLY A 140 0.39 -46.04 -29.36
N LEU A 141 0.38 -46.27 -28.06
CA LEU A 141 1.48 -46.90 -27.32
C LEU A 141 1.49 -48.40 -27.66
N LYS A 142 2.55 -48.86 -28.36
CA LYS A 142 2.86 -50.29 -28.43
C LYS A 142 3.45 -50.72 -27.09
N ASN A 143 2.96 -51.84 -26.58
CA ASN A 143 3.39 -52.51 -25.35
C ASN A 143 4.91 -52.68 -25.33
N ALA A 144 5.60 -51.88 -24.52
CA ALA A 144 6.98 -52.09 -24.13
C ALA A 144 6.99 -52.42 -22.64
N SER A 145 7.53 -53.59 -22.31
CA SER A 145 7.72 -54.11 -20.97
C SER A 145 8.38 -53.07 -20.06
N LEU A 146 7.89 -52.99 -18.83
CA LEU A 146 8.49 -52.24 -17.73
C LEU A 146 9.89 -52.78 -17.45
N ASP A 147 10.89 -52.21 -18.12
CA ASP A 147 12.27 -52.31 -17.72
C ASP A 147 12.62 -51.04 -16.94
N CYS A 148 12.66 -51.19 -15.61
CA CYS A 148 12.95 -50.12 -14.67
C CYS A 148 14.46 -49.84 -14.64
N SER A 149 15.01 -49.41 -15.77
CA SER A 149 16.34 -48.80 -15.84
C SER A 149 16.16 -47.30 -15.77
N LEU A 150 16.27 -46.75 -14.56
CA LEU A 150 16.40 -45.32 -14.33
C LEU A 150 17.69 -44.83 -15.02
N ARG A 151 17.61 -44.54 -16.32
CA ARG A 151 18.55 -43.61 -16.93
C ARG A 151 18.20 -42.23 -16.36
N PRO A 152 19.13 -41.53 -15.71
CA PRO A 152 18.87 -40.17 -15.28
C PRO A 152 18.50 -39.39 -16.54
N VAL A 153 17.27 -38.86 -16.57
CA VAL A 153 16.91 -37.83 -17.54
C VAL A 153 17.95 -36.75 -17.33
N SER A 154 18.81 -36.56 -18.33
CA SER A 154 19.75 -35.45 -18.39
C SER A 154 18.94 -34.20 -18.15
N GLY A 155 18.97 -33.70 -16.90
CA GLY A 155 18.32 -32.46 -16.53
C GLY A 155 18.90 -31.42 -17.45
N GLY A 156 18.09 -30.99 -18.43
CA GLY A 156 18.48 -29.93 -19.35
C GLY A 156 19.03 -28.81 -18.50
N LYS A 157 20.31 -28.46 -18.71
CA LYS A 157 20.98 -27.39 -17.99
C LYS A 157 20.05 -26.18 -18.01
N LEU A 158 19.40 -25.88 -16.88
CA LEU A 158 18.84 -24.56 -16.63
C LEU A 158 19.97 -23.61 -17.01
N ARG A 159 19.80 -22.84 -18.08
CA ARG A 159 20.78 -21.83 -18.50
C ARG A 159 21.03 -20.98 -17.26
N GLY A 160 22.14 -21.25 -16.59
CA GLY A 160 22.50 -20.62 -15.33
C GLY A 160 22.75 -19.17 -15.61
N GLY A 161 21.72 -18.33 -15.51
CA GLY A 161 21.87 -16.88 -15.55
C GLY A 161 22.92 -16.49 -14.52
N LYS A 162 23.87 -15.65 -14.93
CA LYS A 162 24.89 -15.13 -14.04
C LYS A 162 24.19 -14.39 -12.88
N PRO A 163 24.63 -14.58 -11.62
CA PRO A 163 24.12 -13.77 -10.52
C PRO A 163 24.42 -12.29 -10.81
N ALA A 164 23.43 -11.43 -10.58
CA ALA A 164 23.59 -9.99 -10.60
C ALA A 164 24.01 -9.53 -9.22
N TYR A 165 24.96 -8.61 -9.17
CA TYR A 165 25.45 -8.01 -7.93
C TYR A 165 25.01 -6.56 -7.87
N PHE A 166 24.66 -6.06 -6.70
CA PHE A 166 24.35 -4.65 -6.54
C PHE A 166 25.08 -4.07 -5.36
N LEU A 167 25.44 -2.79 -5.48
CA LEU A 167 26.04 -1.99 -4.42
C LEU A 167 25.34 -0.63 -4.40
N LEU A 168 24.69 -0.31 -3.28
CA LEU A 168 23.95 0.93 -3.06
C LEU A 168 24.52 1.69 -1.87
N ALA A 169 24.76 2.98 -2.06
CA ALA A 169 24.90 3.91 -0.94
C ALA A 169 23.50 4.26 -0.44
N THR A 170 23.26 4.14 0.86
CA THR A 170 21.98 4.38 1.51
C THR A 170 22.07 5.58 2.46
N LEU A 171 20.96 6.28 2.61
CA LEU A 171 20.76 7.43 3.47
C LEU A 171 19.49 7.18 4.28
N GLY A 172 19.64 7.09 5.58
CA GLY A 172 18.56 7.13 6.55
C GLY A 172 18.32 8.55 7.02
N LEU A 173 17.05 8.96 7.07
CA LEU A 173 16.66 10.31 7.45
C LEU A 173 15.79 10.27 8.71
N HIS A 174 16.26 10.85 9.81
CA HIS A 174 15.47 10.89 11.04
C HIS A 174 15.71 12.18 11.84
N GLU A 175 14.65 12.95 12.09
CA GLU A 175 14.66 14.20 12.90
C GLU A 175 15.84 15.15 12.59
N GLY A 176 16.16 15.33 11.30
CA GLY A 176 17.23 16.23 10.85
C GLY A 176 18.64 15.66 10.92
N GLU A 177 18.83 14.44 11.43
CA GLU A 177 20.07 13.69 11.32
C GLU A 177 20.04 12.72 10.14
N VAL A 178 21.20 12.54 9.52
CA VAL A 178 21.40 11.65 8.38
C VAL A 178 22.36 10.54 8.79
N ALA A 179 21.96 9.30 8.57
CA ALA A 179 22.81 8.14 8.78
C ALA A 179 23.15 7.50 7.43
N ASN A 180 24.45 7.36 7.17
CA ASN A 180 24.96 6.86 5.90
C ASN A 180 25.12 5.34 5.99
N GLY A 181 24.77 4.64 4.92
CA GLY A 181 24.94 3.20 4.86
C GLY A 181 25.38 2.71 3.50
N LEU A 182 25.72 1.43 3.48
CA LEU A 182 26.07 0.69 2.29
C LEU A 182 25.28 -0.61 2.29
N ARG A 183 24.55 -0.84 1.21
CA ARG A 183 23.83 -2.09 0.96
C ARG A 183 24.45 -2.81 -0.22
N PHE A 184 24.81 -4.06 -0.03
CA PHE A 184 25.24 -4.92 -1.13
C PHE A 184 24.41 -6.20 -1.15
N GLY A 185 24.24 -6.76 -2.33
CA GLY A 185 23.46 -7.98 -2.46
C GLY A 185 23.74 -8.72 -3.75
N ILE A 186 23.30 -9.97 -3.76
CA ILE A 186 23.50 -10.91 -4.86
C ILE A 186 22.14 -11.51 -5.19
N MET A 187 21.75 -11.45 -6.46
CA MET A 187 20.41 -11.87 -6.88
C MET A 187 20.42 -12.56 -8.24
N LYS A 188 19.65 -13.66 -8.34
CA LYS A 188 19.26 -14.27 -9.63
C LYS A 188 17.77 -14.05 -9.86
N ARG A 189 16.95 -14.97 -9.35
CA ARG A 189 15.48 -14.83 -9.24
C ARG A 189 15.08 -14.42 -7.83
N HIS A 190 15.74 -15.05 -6.86
CA HIS A 190 15.75 -14.72 -5.44
C HIS A 190 17.21 -14.55 -5.03
N GLY A 191 17.44 -13.71 -4.04
CA GLY A 191 18.77 -13.32 -3.63
C GLY A 191 18.81 -12.93 -2.16
N GLY A 192 20.01 -12.58 -1.71
CA GLY A 192 20.25 -12.06 -0.38
C GLY A 192 20.95 -10.71 -0.43
N TRP A 193 20.77 -9.92 0.61
CA TRP A 193 21.44 -8.63 0.77
C TRP A 193 21.91 -8.43 2.21
N LEU A 194 22.93 -7.59 2.37
CA LEU A 194 23.45 -7.09 3.63
C LEU A 194 23.49 -5.57 3.57
N HIS A 195 23.00 -4.91 4.61
CA HIS A 195 23.00 -3.46 4.77
C HIS A 195 23.68 -3.12 6.09
N VAL A 196 24.63 -2.21 6.02
CA VAL A 196 25.33 -1.67 7.18
C VAL A 196 25.19 -0.16 7.14
N GLN A 197 24.74 0.43 8.23
CA GLN A 197 24.52 1.87 8.31
C GLN A 197 25.07 2.41 9.62
N SER A 198 25.76 3.54 9.54
CA SER A 198 26.35 4.23 10.66
C SER A 198 26.43 5.73 10.40
N ASN A 199 26.23 6.53 11.45
CA ASN A 199 26.50 7.96 11.40
C ASN A 199 27.94 8.31 11.85
N PHE A 200 28.79 7.31 12.10
CA PHE A 200 30.22 7.43 12.48
C PHE A 200 30.48 8.36 13.68
N ARG A 201 29.50 8.54 14.58
CA ARG A 201 29.66 9.35 15.80
C ARG A 201 30.07 8.45 16.97
N PHE A 202 31.31 8.63 17.42
CA PHE A 202 31.78 8.02 18.65
C PHE A 202 31.49 8.96 19.83
N LEU A 203 30.49 8.62 20.64
CA LEU A 203 30.09 9.42 21.80
C LEU A 203 30.66 8.78 23.07
N SER A 204 31.55 9.50 23.76
CA SER A 204 31.99 9.14 25.11
C SER A 204 30.87 9.44 26.10
N ILE A 205 30.46 8.43 26.86
CA ILE A 205 29.34 8.51 27.79
C ILE A 205 29.93 8.50 29.20
N LEU A 206 29.59 9.51 30.00
CA LEU A 206 30.04 9.61 31.39
C LEU A 206 28.99 9.15 32.40
N GLY A 207 27.72 9.08 31.99
CA GLY A 207 26.60 8.69 32.85
C GLY A 207 25.30 8.47 32.09
N LYS A 208 24.22 8.14 32.81
CA LYS A 208 22.89 7.85 32.26
C LYS A 208 21.84 8.76 32.89
N CYS A 209 20.86 9.18 32.10
CA CYS A 209 19.71 9.96 32.55
C CYS A 209 18.38 9.41 32.00
N ASN A 210 17.28 9.70 32.69
CA ASN A 210 15.92 9.35 32.26
C ASN A 210 15.31 10.40 31.32
N LYS A 211 14.06 10.21 30.90
CA LYS A 211 13.30 11.14 30.03
C LYS A 211 13.16 12.54 30.63
N ALA A 212 13.11 12.68 31.95
CA ALA A 212 13.03 13.95 32.66
C ALA A 212 14.40 14.63 32.82
N GLY A 213 15.50 13.97 32.44
CA GLY A 213 16.86 14.47 32.62
C GLY A 213 17.44 14.21 34.01
N GLU A 214 16.79 13.37 34.82
CA GLU A 214 17.28 12.97 36.14
C GLU A 214 18.34 11.88 36.03
N LEU A 215 19.35 11.99 36.90
CA LEU A 215 20.44 11.02 37.01
C LEU A 215 19.97 9.81 37.83
N SER A 216 20.41 8.62 37.44
CA SER A 216 20.15 7.40 38.22
C SER A 216 20.89 7.36 39.57
N SER A 217 21.84 8.28 39.81
CA SER A 217 22.61 8.43 41.06
C SER A 217 21.86 9.15 42.18
N GLY A 218 20.70 9.76 41.90
CA GLY A 218 19.94 10.57 42.89
C GLY A 218 20.50 11.98 43.11
N GLU A 219 21.47 12.39 42.28
CA GLU A 219 21.99 13.75 42.24
C GLU A 219 20.97 14.73 41.61
N PRO A 220 21.04 16.04 41.94
CA PRO A 220 20.14 17.04 41.38
C PRO A 220 20.24 17.09 39.84
N THR A 221 19.11 17.35 39.19
CA THR A 221 19.02 17.38 37.72
C THR A 221 19.92 18.48 37.13
N PRO A 222 20.92 18.13 36.30
CA PRO A 222 21.80 19.11 35.70
C PRO A 222 21.08 19.88 34.58
N TYR A 223 21.55 21.09 34.28
CA TYR A 223 21.05 21.86 33.16
C TYR A 223 21.65 21.38 31.83
N TYR A 224 20.79 21.15 30.83
CA TYR A 224 21.18 20.63 29.52
C TYR A 224 21.26 21.72 28.46
N LYS A 225 22.19 21.57 27.52
CA LYS A 225 22.23 22.35 26.27
C LYS A 225 21.08 21.92 25.35
N SER A 226 20.67 22.81 24.45
CA SER A 226 19.66 22.49 23.42
C SER A 226 20.17 21.52 22.34
N SER A 227 21.48 21.32 22.23
CA SER A 227 22.10 20.42 21.26
C SER A 227 22.00 18.96 21.71
N VAL A 228 21.30 18.13 20.92
CA VAL A 228 21.19 16.68 21.13
C VAL A 228 22.11 15.96 20.16
N SER A 229 22.95 15.06 20.68
CA SER A 229 23.82 14.22 19.85
C SER A 229 23.23 12.82 19.76
N ARG A 230 23.03 12.30 18.54
CA ARG A 230 22.65 10.89 18.36
C ARG A 230 23.75 10.09 17.67
N ALA A 231 23.90 8.83 18.05
CA ALA A 231 24.76 7.84 17.40
C ALA A 231 23.91 6.65 16.96
N LEU A 232 23.98 6.29 15.68
CA LEU A 232 23.20 5.20 15.10
C LEU A 232 24.15 4.19 14.46
N ASN A 233 23.97 2.92 14.79
CA ASN A 233 24.65 1.80 14.14
C ASN A 233 23.63 0.67 13.91
N THR A 234 23.46 0.27 12.66
CA THR A 234 22.52 -0.80 12.30
C THR A 234 23.15 -1.75 11.29
N VAL A 235 22.86 -3.04 11.46
CA VAL A 235 23.28 -4.12 10.56
C VAL A 235 22.07 -4.99 10.31
N THR A 236 21.65 -5.09 9.05
CA THR A 236 20.47 -5.84 8.61
C THR A 236 20.82 -6.73 7.43
N ALA A 237 20.18 -7.89 7.36
CA ALA A 237 20.33 -8.83 6.26
C ALA A 237 18.98 -9.44 5.91
N GLY A 238 18.80 -9.82 4.66
CA GLY A 238 17.48 -10.26 4.23
C GLY A 238 17.42 -10.88 2.84
N GLY A 239 16.20 -11.25 2.48
CA GLY A 239 15.85 -11.74 1.15
C GLY A 239 15.53 -10.60 0.20
N ILE A 240 15.83 -10.79 -1.08
CA ILE A 240 15.37 -9.93 -2.17
C ILE A 240 14.77 -10.79 -3.29
N HIS A 241 13.59 -10.39 -3.77
CA HIS A 241 12.79 -11.15 -4.72
C HIS A 241 12.40 -10.25 -5.90
N ARG A 242 12.57 -10.76 -7.12
CA ARG A 242 12.10 -10.07 -8.33
C ARG A 242 10.58 -10.25 -8.47
N VAL A 243 9.82 -9.17 -8.45
CA VAL A 243 8.34 -9.21 -8.54
C VAL A 243 7.89 -8.90 -9.97
N ILE A 244 8.31 -7.77 -10.54
CA ILE A 244 7.97 -7.36 -11.92
C ILE A 244 9.23 -6.83 -12.57
N GLY A 245 9.77 -7.46 -13.62
CA GLY A 245 10.85 -6.94 -14.48
C GLY A 245 11.97 -6.13 -13.79
N LEU A 246 11.73 -4.82 -13.61
CA LEU A 246 12.61 -3.80 -13.04
C LEU A 246 12.41 -3.53 -11.53
N LEU A 247 11.38 -4.08 -10.89
CA LEU A 247 10.99 -3.88 -9.50
C LEU A 247 11.25 -5.15 -8.68
N HIS A 248 12.03 -4.98 -7.63
CA HIS A 248 12.40 -5.98 -6.66
C HIS A 248 11.91 -5.57 -5.28
N VAL A 249 11.45 -6.52 -4.49
CA VAL A 249 11.04 -6.32 -3.10
C VAL A 249 12.07 -6.98 -2.21
N TYR A 250 12.47 -6.30 -1.15
CA TYR A 250 13.38 -6.83 -0.16
C TYR A 250 12.79 -6.70 1.24
N GLU A 251 13.04 -7.73 2.03
CA GLU A 251 12.64 -7.84 3.43
C GLU A 251 13.81 -8.42 4.21
N GLY A 252 14.02 -7.92 5.42
CA GLY A 252 15.15 -8.33 6.23
C GLY A 252 14.98 -8.02 7.70
N ILE A 253 15.84 -8.66 8.47
CA ILE A 253 15.94 -8.51 9.91
C ILE A 253 17.40 -8.30 10.30
N GLY A 254 17.61 -7.76 11.48
CA GLY A 254 18.96 -7.51 11.95
C GLY A 254 19.00 -6.96 13.35
N TYR A 255 20.04 -6.19 13.61
CA TYR A 255 20.29 -5.59 14.90
C TYR A 255 20.62 -4.11 14.75
N GLY A 256 20.02 -3.29 15.60
CA GLY A 256 20.22 -1.85 15.59
C GLY A 256 20.40 -1.29 16.99
N GLU A 257 21.26 -0.30 17.09
CA GLU A 257 21.47 0.49 18.29
C GLU A 257 21.44 1.97 17.94
N GLN A 258 20.50 2.68 18.56
CA GLN A 258 20.40 4.13 18.52
C GLN A 258 20.65 4.65 19.93
N ARG A 259 21.70 5.47 20.08
CA ARG A 259 22.02 6.16 21.34
C ARG A 259 21.68 7.63 21.21
N VAL A 260 20.94 8.14 22.16
CA VAL A 260 20.65 9.57 22.31
C VAL A 260 21.42 10.08 23.51
N VAL A 261 22.27 11.09 23.29
CA VAL A 261 23.15 11.67 24.30
C VAL A 261 22.84 13.15 24.43
N TRP A 262 22.65 13.58 25.67
CA TRP A 262 22.45 14.97 26.04
C TRP A 262 23.73 15.51 26.66
N GLU A 263 24.05 16.76 26.35
CA GLU A 263 25.21 17.44 26.89
C GLU A 263 24.75 18.47 27.93
N THR A 264 25.38 18.46 29.10
CA THR A 264 25.12 19.48 30.14
C THR A 264 25.82 20.79 29.79
N LEU A 265 25.43 21.88 30.46
CA LEU A 265 26.14 23.17 30.35
C LEU A 265 27.62 23.05 30.74
N GLU A 266 27.93 22.14 31.66
CA GLU A 266 29.28 21.81 32.12
C GLU A 266 30.08 20.93 31.14
N GLY A 267 29.47 20.52 30.01
CA GLY A 267 30.13 19.72 28.98
C GLY A 267 30.14 18.21 29.24
N VAL A 268 29.40 17.73 30.25
CA VAL A 268 29.26 16.31 30.55
C VAL A 268 28.23 15.68 29.62
N LYS A 269 28.57 14.53 29.03
CA LYS A 269 27.71 13.80 28.10
C LYS A 269 27.01 12.63 28.80
N LEU A 270 25.69 12.73 28.90
CA LEU A 270 24.82 11.75 29.54
C LEU A 270 23.96 11.04 28.50
N GLN A 271 23.95 9.70 28.55
CA GLN A 271 23.09 8.91 27.68
C GLN A 271 21.66 8.88 28.23
N ASN A 272 20.69 9.28 27.42
CA ASN A 272 19.29 9.14 27.79
C ASN A 272 18.82 7.70 27.54
N THR A 273 18.44 6.97 28.60
CA THR A 273 18.05 5.56 28.49
C THR A 273 16.68 5.36 27.88
N ASP A 274 15.77 6.32 28.02
CA ASP A 274 14.39 6.19 27.56
C ASP A 274 14.25 6.48 26.07
N TYR A 275 15.09 7.38 25.54
CA TYR A 275 15.16 7.68 24.10
C TYR A 275 16.20 6.82 23.36
N SER A 276 17.12 6.17 24.07
CA SER A 276 18.04 5.20 23.45
C SER A 276 17.34 3.86 23.24
N VAL A 277 17.44 3.31 22.03
CA VAL A 277 16.82 2.03 21.67
C VAL A 277 17.89 1.07 21.20
N LYS A 278 17.84 -0.18 21.67
CA LYS A 278 18.77 -1.24 21.29
C LYS A 278 18.02 -2.55 21.17
N GLY A 279 18.15 -3.23 20.04
CA GLY A 279 17.52 -4.52 19.84
C GLY A 279 17.41 -4.94 18.39
N PHE A 280 16.42 -5.80 18.13
CA PHE A 280 16.14 -6.29 16.78
C PHE A 280 15.68 -5.16 15.86
N ALA A 281 16.25 -5.14 14.67
CA ALA A 281 15.88 -4.25 13.59
C ALA A 281 15.13 -5.02 12.50
N GLY A 282 14.12 -4.39 11.91
CA GLY A 282 13.39 -4.89 10.75
C GLY A 282 13.51 -3.91 9.61
N GLU A 283 13.65 -4.42 8.39
CA GLU A 283 13.81 -3.60 7.19
C GLU A 283 12.93 -4.14 6.07
N VAL A 284 12.19 -3.25 5.41
CA VAL A 284 11.36 -3.61 4.26
C VAL A 284 11.41 -2.50 3.22
N GLY A 285 11.46 -2.86 1.95
CA GLY A 285 11.46 -1.88 0.89
C GLY A 285 11.45 -2.44 -0.52
N VAL A 286 11.57 -1.52 -1.46
CA VAL A 286 11.59 -1.76 -2.90
C VAL A 286 12.90 -1.28 -3.50
N LEU A 287 13.40 -2.03 -4.48
CA LEU A 287 14.56 -1.70 -5.28
C LEU A 287 14.13 -1.70 -6.74
N MET A 288 14.47 -0.62 -7.44
CA MET A 288 14.18 -0.42 -8.86
C MET A 288 15.48 -0.40 -9.64
N GLU A 289 15.56 -1.25 -10.66
CA GLU A 289 16.69 -1.38 -11.57
C GLU A 289 16.47 -0.55 -12.84
N LEU A 290 17.32 0.45 -13.06
CA LEU A 290 17.33 1.36 -14.21
C LEU A 290 18.63 1.14 -15.00
N ARG A 291 18.69 0.02 -15.74
CA ARG A 291 19.85 -0.45 -16.51
C ARG A 291 21.08 -0.72 -15.63
N ARG A 292 21.98 0.26 -15.48
CA ARG A 292 23.21 0.14 -14.67
C ARG A 292 23.07 0.78 -13.29
N VAL A 293 22.00 1.55 -13.07
CA VAL A 293 21.75 2.25 -11.81
C VAL A 293 20.63 1.53 -11.08
N ALA A 294 20.78 1.36 -9.77
CA ALA A 294 19.73 0.88 -8.88
C ALA A 294 19.32 1.99 -7.91
N VAL A 295 18.02 2.12 -7.69
CA VAL A 295 17.45 3.05 -6.70
C VAL A 295 16.61 2.23 -5.74
N SER A 296 16.78 2.41 -4.43
CA SER A 296 15.99 1.73 -3.42
C SER A 296 15.28 2.72 -2.51
N PHE A 297 14.07 2.37 -2.10
CA PHE A 297 13.29 3.08 -1.09
C PHE A 297 12.82 2.05 -0.06
N GLY A 298 12.87 2.37 1.22
CA GLY A 298 12.47 1.45 2.27
C GLY A 298 12.26 2.13 3.61
N VAL A 299 11.91 1.32 4.60
CA VAL A 299 11.72 1.74 5.98
C VAL A 299 12.46 0.76 6.88
N LEU A 300 13.23 1.32 7.82
CA LEU A 300 13.91 0.62 8.89
C LEU A 300 13.19 0.88 10.20
N THR A 301 13.01 -0.16 11.01
CA THR A 301 12.52 -0.04 12.37
C THR A 301 13.45 -0.74 13.36
N ILE A 302 13.64 -0.18 14.55
CA ILE A 302 14.35 -0.82 15.65
C ILE A 302 13.37 -1.00 16.81
N GLN A 303 13.14 -2.26 17.20
CA GLN A 303 12.23 -2.65 18.29
C GLN A 303 10.80 -2.10 18.17
N GLY A 304 10.38 -1.63 16.98
CA GLY A 304 9.10 -0.95 16.75
C GLY A 304 9.00 0.46 17.34
N LYS A 305 10.03 0.95 18.05
CA LYS A 305 10.06 2.28 18.69
C LYS A 305 10.71 3.33 17.80
N TYR A 306 11.77 2.94 17.09
CA TYR A 306 12.46 3.80 16.14
C TYR A 306 12.01 3.47 14.72
N TRP A 307 11.82 4.50 13.90
CA TRP A 307 11.41 4.39 12.50
C TRP A 307 12.23 5.38 11.66
N GLU A 308 12.82 4.87 10.59
CA GLU A 308 13.68 5.65 9.70
C GLU A 308 13.38 5.30 8.23
N PRO A 309 12.97 6.26 7.40
CA PRO A 309 12.93 6.08 5.96
C PRO A 309 14.35 5.97 5.38
N LEU A 310 14.53 5.01 4.48
CA LEU A 310 15.78 4.72 3.79
C LEU A 310 15.68 5.03 2.30
N LEU A 311 16.63 5.82 1.80
CA LEU A 311 16.82 6.12 0.39
C LEU A 311 18.18 5.58 -0.05
N GLY A 312 18.23 4.84 -1.15
CA GLY A 312 19.49 4.29 -1.65
C GLY A 312 19.66 4.49 -3.14
N VAL A 313 20.88 4.77 -3.57
CA VAL A 313 21.26 4.87 -4.97
C VAL A 313 22.57 4.13 -5.19
N GLY A 314 22.66 3.38 -6.27
CA GLY A 314 23.80 2.53 -6.52
C GLY A 314 23.87 2.00 -7.94
N ILE A 315 24.67 0.96 -8.10
CA ILE A 315 24.99 0.35 -9.38
C ILE A 315 24.78 -1.16 -9.32
N ASN A 316 24.34 -1.70 -10.46
CA ASN A 316 24.20 -3.14 -10.69
C ASN A 316 25.32 -3.61 -11.62
N PHE A 317 25.91 -4.76 -11.28
CA PHE A 317 27.01 -5.42 -11.97
C PHE A 317 26.61 -6.81 -12.47
#